data_AF-A0A972QQL3-F1
#
_entry.id   AF-A0A972QQL3-F1
#
_cell.length_a   1.000
_cell.length_b   1.000
_cell.length_c   1.000
_cell.angle_alpha   90.00
_cell.angle_beta   90.00
_cell.angle_gamma   90.00
#
_symmetry.space_group_name_H-M   'P 1'
#
loop_
_entity.id
_entity.type
_entity.pdbx_description
1 polymer ?
#
loop_
_entity_poly.entity_id
_entity_poly.type
_entity_poly.pdbx_seq_one_letter_code
_entity_poly.pdbx_strand_id
1 'polypeptide(L)'
;MHKRCFCGSIPGLLIPIFFLLILFCSSAFSATGVLLRVKGKVNIESHNGTSPAKTGMRLNPGDTIRNLDGTASVILSDGKMLAIKKGANFTLPTDNETGSRNTLIAKLMDTIGETTLIGKGPTVKAMVRGDGEVMLIYPFNSCITSDQLRFEWEKIEGVEGVDIFLKAPSPAYRYSFKVEPGKNRAAFPKNSPPLLPGTRYYWKVTGSGRVDPKVLTSKLCWFSILGQEQVKKMNTEMAEIDAIRNLDENDRDFLKATLLISYGLYHQAADILERQLQEFPGDKGIRDLLVGLFKKTKNTGEAAKY
;
A
#
# COMPACT_ATOMS: atom_id res chain seq x y z
N MET A 1 37.70 -59.03 22.70
CA MET A 1 37.44 -60.45 22.34
C MET A 1 36.06 -60.55 21.71
N HIS A 2 35.86 -61.52 20.80
CA HIS A 2 34.62 -62.17 20.30
C HIS A 2 33.21 -61.57 20.60
N LYS A 3 32.20 -61.65 19.71
CA LYS A 3 31.97 -62.56 18.56
C LYS A 3 31.00 -61.94 17.51
N ARG A 4 30.83 -62.63 16.36
CA ARG A 4 30.12 -62.19 15.12
C ARG A 4 28.63 -62.62 15.07
N CYS A 5 27.99 -62.28 13.93
CA CYS A 5 26.80 -62.89 13.25
C CYS A 5 25.45 -62.14 13.45
N PHE A 6 24.53 -62.04 12.47
CA PHE A 6 24.52 -62.53 11.06
C PHE A 6 23.71 -61.63 10.06
N CYS A 7 23.29 -62.20 8.92
CA CYS A 7 22.68 -61.57 7.73
C CYS A 7 21.21 -61.11 7.79
N GLY A 8 20.86 -60.23 6.85
CA GLY A 8 19.51 -60.08 6.27
C GLY A 8 19.58 -59.35 4.92
N SER A 9 19.30 -60.03 3.80
CA SER A 9 19.34 -59.47 2.44
C SER A 9 17.98 -59.59 1.78
N ILE A 10 17.47 -58.51 1.18
CA ILE A 10 16.27 -58.49 0.33
C ILE A 10 16.55 -57.59 -0.89
N PRO A 11 16.62 -58.12 -2.12
CA PRO A 11 16.73 -57.30 -3.32
C PRO A 11 15.34 -56.82 -3.77
N GLY A 12 14.95 -55.62 -3.35
CA GLY A 12 13.72 -54.96 -3.78
C GLY A 12 13.89 -54.23 -5.12
N LEU A 13 13.30 -54.78 -6.18
CA LEU A 13 13.28 -54.20 -7.52
C LEU A 13 12.51 -52.87 -7.53
N LEU A 14 13.20 -51.74 -7.73
CA LEU A 14 12.57 -50.40 -7.83
C LEU A 14 12.62 -49.89 -9.28
N ILE A 15 11.44 -49.84 -9.90
CA ILE A 15 11.21 -49.30 -11.24
C ILE A 15 11.16 -47.76 -11.14
N PRO A 16 12.04 -47.01 -11.82
CA PRO A 16 11.92 -45.56 -11.90
C PRO A 16 10.82 -45.19 -12.90
N ILE A 17 9.60 -44.94 -12.41
CA ILE A 17 8.53 -44.35 -13.22
C ILE A 17 8.93 -42.91 -13.55
N PHE A 18 9.36 -42.69 -14.79
CA PHE A 18 9.80 -41.40 -15.31
C PHE A 18 8.58 -40.50 -15.54
N PHE A 19 8.10 -39.85 -14.49
CA PHE A 19 7.00 -38.88 -14.56
C PHE A 19 7.48 -37.64 -15.34
N LEU A 20 7.20 -37.62 -16.65
CA LEU A 20 7.48 -36.48 -17.52
C LEU A 20 6.54 -35.32 -17.18
N LEU A 21 6.94 -34.55 -16.18
CA LEU A 21 6.20 -33.40 -15.67
C LEU A 21 6.35 -32.26 -16.70
N ILE A 22 5.39 -32.18 -17.63
CA ILE A 22 5.29 -31.09 -18.62
C ILE A 22 4.98 -29.80 -17.85
N LEU A 23 6.06 -29.13 -17.43
CA LEU A 23 6.04 -27.76 -16.97
C LEU A 23 5.63 -26.89 -18.17
N PHE A 24 4.34 -26.60 -18.24
CA PHE A 24 3.86 -25.43 -18.98
C PHE A 24 4.49 -24.20 -18.32
N CYS A 25 5.65 -23.79 -18.85
CA CYS A 25 6.22 -22.48 -18.59
C CYS A 25 5.26 -21.44 -19.19
N SER A 26 4.22 -21.09 -18.43
CA SER A 26 3.49 -19.84 -18.64
C SER A 26 4.51 -18.72 -18.49
N SER A 27 5.02 -18.23 -19.62
CA SER A 27 5.91 -17.07 -19.67
C SER A 27 5.16 -15.90 -19.03
N ALA A 28 5.58 -15.52 -17.83
CA ALA A 28 5.04 -14.39 -17.11
C ALA A 28 5.44 -13.10 -17.84
N PHE A 29 4.66 -12.72 -18.85
CA PHE A 29 4.83 -11.46 -19.56
C PHE A 29 4.81 -10.32 -18.55
N SER A 30 5.86 -9.50 -18.54
CA SER A 30 5.90 -8.33 -17.68
C SER A 30 4.91 -7.30 -18.22
N ALA A 31 4.12 -6.68 -17.34
CA ALA A 31 3.18 -5.65 -17.76
C ALA A 31 3.90 -4.49 -18.47
N THR A 32 3.46 -4.17 -19.68
CA THR A 32 4.02 -3.12 -20.54
C THR A 32 3.52 -1.74 -20.15
N GLY A 33 2.36 -1.64 -19.48
CA GLY A 33 1.80 -0.38 -19.04
C GLY A 33 0.88 -0.48 -17.82
N VAL A 34 0.44 0.67 -17.32
CA VAL A 34 -0.63 0.80 -16.33
C VAL A 34 -1.50 2.02 -16.65
N LEU A 35 -2.82 1.87 -16.51
CA LEU A 35 -3.77 2.96 -16.60
C LEU A 35 -3.65 3.88 -15.38
N LEU A 36 -3.32 5.15 -15.59
CA LEU A 36 -3.22 6.15 -14.51
C LEU A 36 -4.56 6.81 -14.19
N ARG A 37 -5.41 6.97 -15.20
CA ARG A 37 -6.78 7.49 -15.02
C ARG A 37 -7.71 6.94 -16.09
N VAL A 38 -8.94 6.63 -15.69
CA VAL A 38 -10.03 6.24 -16.60
C VAL A 38 -11.30 6.99 -16.24
N LYS A 39 -11.83 7.78 -17.19
CA LYS A 39 -13.12 8.49 -17.06
C LYS A 39 -14.01 8.15 -18.25
N GLY A 40 -15.29 7.88 -18.01
CA GLY A 40 -16.25 7.52 -19.06
C GLY A 40 -16.13 6.06 -19.53
N LYS A 41 -16.55 5.79 -20.77
CA LYS A 41 -16.60 4.43 -21.35
C LYS A 41 -15.29 4.11 -22.07
N VAL A 42 -14.40 3.43 -21.36
CA VAL A 42 -13.14 2.87 -21.90
C VAL A 42 -13.10 1.38 -21.58
N ASN A 43 -12.74 0.57 -22.57
CA ASN A 43 -12.59 -0.89 -22.44
C ASN A 43 -11.15 -1.31 -22.76
N ILE A 44 -10.71 -2.41 -22.15
CA ILE A 44 -9.50 -3.14 -22.53
C ILE A 44 -9.93 -4.44 -23.22
N GLU A 45 -9.45 -4.66 -24.43
CA GLU A 45 -9.50 -5.92 -25.14
C GLU A 45 -8.19 -6.66 -24.92
N SER A 46 -8.27 -7.80 -24.25
CA SER A 46 -7.15 -8.69 -23.95
C SER A 46 -7.38 -10.05 -24.62
N HIS A 47 -6.39 -10.94 -24.55
CA HIS A 47 -6.58 -12.33 -24.97
C HIS A 47 -7.70 -13.07 -24.19
N ASN A 48 -8.08 -12.58 -23.00
CA ASN A 48 -9.18 -13.11 -22.19
C ASN A 48 -10.55 -12.47 -22.53
N GLY A 49 -10.61 -11.63 -23.57
CA GLY A 49 -11.80 -10.87 -23.96
C GLY A 49 -11.80 -9.42 -23.49
N THR A 50 -12.96 -8.78 -23.62
CA THR A 50 -13.16 -7.35 -23.37
C THR A 50 -13.62 -7.09 -21.93
N SER A 51 -12.97 -6.15 -21.23
CA SER A 51 -13.37 -5.73 -19.88
C SER A 51 -13.40 -4.20 -19.74
N PRO A 52 -14.21 -3.63 -18.82
CA PRO A 52 -14.17 -2.21 -18.54
C PRO A 52 -12.82 -1.80 -17.94
N ALA A 53 -12.19 -0.78 -18.51
CA ALA A 53 -10.94 -0.23 -18.00
C ALA A 53 -11.15 0.41 -16.62
N LYS A 54 -10.08 0.40 -15.80
CA LYS A 54 -10.05 1.06 -14.48
C LYS A 54 -8.69 1.70 -14.25
N THR A 55 -8.65 2.76 -13.46
CA THR A 55 -7.40 3.29 -12.88
C THR A 55 -6.64 2.19 -12.12
N GLY A 56 -5.32 2.19 -12.21
CA GLY A 56 -4.44 1.16 -11.63
C GLY A 56 -4.45 -0.20 -12.33
N MET A 57 -5.21 -0.38 -13.42
CA MET A 57 -5.20 -1.62 -14.20
C MET A 57 -3.87 -1.76 -14.97
N ARG A 58 -3.13 -2.84 -14.71
CA ARG A 58 -1.94 -3.24 -15.48
C ARG A 58 -2.37 -3.72 -16.88
N LEU A 59 -1.53 -3.43 -17.87
CA LEU A 59 -1.73 -3.74 -19.28
C LEU A 59 -0.58 -4.61 -19.79
N ASN A 60 -0.90 -5.63 -20.56
CA ASN A 60 0.04 -6.61 -21.12
C ASN A 60 0.43 -6.24 -22.56
N PRO A 61 1.53 -6.81 -23.10
CA PRO A 61 1.83 -6.72 -24.52
C PRO A 61 0.63 -7.19 -25.37
N GLY A 62 0.26 -6.43 -26.40
CA GLY A 62 -0.88 -6.74 -27.29
C GLY A 62 -2.28 -6.39 -26.76
N ASP A 63 -2.44 -5.99 -25.49
CA ASP A 63 -3.73 -5.47 -25.00
C ASP A 63 -4.13 -4.21 -25.80
N THR A 64 -5.41 -4.09 -26.15
CA THR A 64 -5.93 -2.94 -26.90
C THR A 64 -6.91 -2.11 -26.07
N ILE A 65 -6.56 -0.85 -25.85
CA ILE A 65 -7.39 0.15 -25.18
C ILE A 65 -8.36 0.72 -26.21
N ARG A 66 -9.66 0.58 -25.97
CA ARG A 66 -10.72 1.22 -26.79
C ARG A 66 -11.42 2.30 -25.98
N ASN A 67 -11.22 3.56 -26.34
CA ASN A 67 -11.93 4.69 -25.73
C ASN A 67 -13.19 5.03 -26.55
N LEU A 68 -14.35 4.56 -26.09
CA LEU A 68 -15.62 4.76 -26.79
C LEU A 68 -16.18 6.17 -26.52
N ASP A 69 -16.25 6.55 -25.25
CA ASP A 69 -16.84 7.83 -24.82
C ASP A 69 -16.27 8.24 -23.45
N GLY A 70 -15.01 8.68 -23.46
CA GLY A 70 -14.27 8.98 -22.24
C GLY A 70 -12.88 9.55 -22.48
N THR A 71 -12.03 9.42 -21.47
CA THR A 71 -10.60 9.74 -21.50
C THR A 71 -9.83 8.69 -20.70
N ALA A 72 -8.72 8.21 -21.23
CA ALA A 72 -7.79 7.38 -20.47
C ALA A 72 -6.34 7.87 -20.65
N SER A 73 -5.54 7.71 -19.60
CA SER A 73 -4.10 7.94 -19.65
C SER A 73 -3.34 6.70 -19.20
N VAL A 74 -2.20 6.46 -19.83
CA VAL A 74 -1.36 5.29 -19.64
C VAL A 74 0.08 5.76 -19.45
N ILE A 75 0.78 5.16 -18.50
CA ILE A 75 2.24 5.16 -18.49
C ILE A 75 2.74 3.78 -18.91
N LEU A 76 3.68 3.76 -19.85
CA LEU A 76 4.38 2.57 -20.30
C LEU A 76 5.65 2.32 -19.47
N SER A 77 6.21 1.12 -19.52
CA SER A 77 7.34 0.68 -18.70
C SER A 77 8.68 1.38 -19.01
N ASP A 78 8.77 2.05 -20.16
CA ASP A 78 9.84 2.98 -20.55
C ASP A 78 9.65 4.41 -19.96
N GLY A 79 8.50 4.68 -19.33
CA GLY A 79 8.10 6.00 -18.82
C GLY A 79 7.36 6.88 -19.84
N LYS A 80 7.05 6.36 -21.04
CA LYS A 80 6.28 7.09 -22.04
C LYS A 80 4.82 7.24 -21.61
N MET A 81 4.36 8.48 -21.59
CA MET A 81 2.96 8.84 -21.35
C MET A 81 2.14 8.82 -22.64
N LEU A 82 0.94 8.24 -22.57
CA LEU A 82 -0.03 8.20 -23.66
C LEU A 82 -1.41 8.64 -23.17
N ALA A 83 -1.97 9.66 -23.84
CA ALA A 83 -3.35 10.09 -23.63
C ALA A 83 -4.25 9.53 -24.75
N ILE A 84 -5.18 8.66 -24.39
CA ILE A 84 -6.11 8.03 -25.33
C ILE A 84 -7.35 8.91 -25.48
N LYS A 85 -7.45 9.60 -26.62
CA LYS A 85 -8.58 10.49 -26.97
C LYS A 85 -9.87 9.70 -27.20
N LYS A 86 -11.03 10.36 -27.06
CA LYS A 86 -12.35 9.78 -27.40
C LYS A 86 -12.37 9.28 -28.84
N GLY A 87 -12.89 8.07 -29.05
CA GLY A 87 -12.93 7.39 -30.35
C GLY A 87 -11.60 6.74 -30.77
N ALA A 88 -10.51 6.95 -30.03
CA ALA A 88 -9.22 6.34 -30.35
C ALA A 88 -9.08 4.93 -29.77
N ASN A 89 -8.40 4.07 -30.53
CA ASN A 89 -7.91 2.78 -30.07
C ASN A 89 -6.38 2.82 -30.00
N PHE A 90 -5.79 2.12 -29.02
CA PHE A 90 -4.34 1.97 -28.91
C PHE A 90 -3.99 0.56 -28.45
N THR A 91 -3.19 -0.14 -29.25
CA THR A 91 -2.66 -1.48 -28.93
C THR A 91 -1.27 -1.35 -28.34
N LEU A 92 -1.02 -2.02 -27.20
CA LEU A 92 0.29 -2.00 -26.56
C LEU A 92 1.31 -2.79 -27.40
N PRO A 93 2.56 -2.30 -27.52
CA PRO A 93 3.62 -3.03 -28.23
C PRO A 93 3.75 -4.47 -27.74
N THR A 94 3.80 -5.41 -28.69
CA THR A 94 4.07 -6.84 -28.44
C THR A 94 5.55 -7.11 -28.24
N ASP A 95 6.39 -6.32 -28.92
CA ASP A 95 7.80 -6.60 -29.05
C ASP A 95 8.56 -5.99 -27.89
N ASN A 96 9.50 -6.76 -27.33
CA ASN A 96 10.47 -6.25 -26.35
C ASN A 96 11.54 -5.37 -27.04
N GLU A 97 11.12 -4.38 -27.82
CA GLU A 97 11.92 -3.16 -28.05
C GLU A 97 11.94 -2.33 -26.75
N THR A 98 12.34 -2.98 -25.66
CA THR A 98 12.47 -2.37 -24.35
C THR A 98 13.68 -1.45 -24.38
N GLY A 99 13.41 -0.17 -24.66
CA GLY A 99 14.22 0.91 -24.10
C GLY A 99 14.41 0.66 -22.59
N SER A 100 15.55 1.08 -22.06
CA SER A 100 16.01 0.70 -20.71
C SER A 100 14.89 0.87 -19.67
N ARG A 101 14.44 -0.25 -19.09
CA ARG A 101 13.27 -0.31 -18.20
C ARG A 101 13.44 0.69 -17.07
N ASN A 102 12.59 1.70 -17.01
CA ASN A 102 12.70 2.73 -15.98
C ASN A 102 12.39 2.10 -14.61
N THR A 103 13.38 2.11 -13.72
CA THR A 103 13.32 1.40 -12.43
C THR A 103 12.28 2.01 -11.48
N LEU A 104 12.10 3.33 -11.53
CA LEU A 104 11.05 4.04 -10.80
C LEU A 104 9.67 3.64 -11.34
N ILE A 105 9.47 3.66 -12.66
CA ILE A 105 8.16 3.29 -13.24
C ILE A 105 7.80 1.83 -12.97
N ALA A 106 8.78 0.92 -13.05
CA ALA A 106 8.58 -0.48 -12.66
C ALA A 106 8.12 -0.60 -11.19
N LYS A 107 8.82 0.09 -10.27
CA LYS A 107 8.47 0.15 -8.84
C LYS A 107 7.06 0.70 -8.60
N LEU A 108 6.64 1.73 -9.34
CA LEU A 108 5.28 2.31 -9.25
C LEU A 108 4.23 1.30 -9.76
N MET A 109 4.44 0.68 -10.92
CA MET A 109 3.54 -0.34 -11.48
C MET A 109 3.38 -1.56 -10.56
N ASP A 110 4.46 -2.02 -9.93
CA ASP A 110 4.41 -3.13 -8.99
C ASP A 110 3.70 -2.74 -7.69
N THR A 111 3.90 -1.51 -7.19
CA THR A 111 3.18 -0.96 -6.02
C THR A 111 1.68 -0.85 -6.28
N ILE A 112 1.27 -0.36 -7.46
CA ILE A 112 -0.14 -0.31 -7.89
C ILE A 112 -0.72 -1.72 -7.96
N GLY A 113 -0.01 -2.66 -8.61
CA GLY A 113 -0.43 -4.04 -8.76
C GLY A 113 -0.66 -4.74 -7.41
N GLU A 114 0.34 -4.70 -6.52
CA GLU A 114 0.26 -5.27 -5.17
C GLU A 114 -0.92 -4.68 -4.38
N THR A 115 -1.02 -3.35 -4.34
CA THR A 115 -2.05 -2.66 -3.54
C THR A 115 -3.46 -2.95 -4.08
N THR A 116 -3.65 -2.92 -5.41
CA THR A 116 -4.94 -3.23 -6.04
C THR A 116 -5.36 -4.68 -5.82
N LEU A 117 -4.41 -5.62 -5.83
CA LEU A 117 -4.67 -7.04 -5.54
C LEU A 117 -5.11 -7.24 -4.08
N ILE A 118 -4.45 -6.58 -3.12
CA ILE A 118 -4.88 -6.57 -1.72
C ILE A 118 -6.29 -5.99 -1.58
N GLY A 119 -6.60 -4.91 -2.31
CA GLY A 119 -7.92 -4.28 -2.33
C GLY A 119 -9.04 -5.22 -2.73
N LYS A 120 -8.82 -5.98 -3.82
CA LYS A 120 -9.76 -6.99 -4.36
C LYS A 120 -9.84 -8.28 -3.54
N GLY A 121 -8.86 -8.54 -2.67
CA GLY A 121 -8.88 -9.69 -1.75
C GLY A 121 -10.08 -9.64 -0.78
N PRO A 122 -10.47 -10.78 -0.19
CA PRO A 122 -11.65 -10.86 0.67
C PRO A 122 -11.57 -9.83 1.81
N THR A 123 -12.64 -9.04 1.98
CA THR A 123 -12.74 -8.13 3.10
C THR A 123 -12.95 -8.94 4.37
N VAL A 124 -11.86 -9.11 5.13
CA VAL A 124 -11.91 -9.68 6.48
C VAL A 124 -12.89 -8.83 7.29
N LYS A 125 -14.00 -9.44 7.73
CA LYS A 125 -14.99 -8.77 8.60
C LYS A 125 -14.24 -8.11 9.75
N ALA A 126 -14.53 -6.83 10.01
CA ALA A 126 -13.90 -6.10 11.09
C ALA A 126 -13.96 -6.92 12.39
N MET A 127 -12.82 -7.09 13.05
CA MET A 127 -12.79 -7.79 14.34
C MET A 127 -13.71 -7.04 15.30
N VAL A 128 -14.58 -7.78 16.00
CA VAL A 128 -15.48 -7.18 16.99
C VAL A 128 -14.61 -6.42 18.00
N ARG A 129 -14.89 -5.12 18.11
CA ARG A 129 -14.14 -4.20 18.98
C ARG A 129 -14.33 -4.63 20.44
N GLY A 130 -13.25 -4.64 21.21
CA GLY A 130 -13.34 -4.89 22.64
C GLY A 130 -14.11 -3.74 23.32
N ASP A 131 -14.96 -4.06 24.29
CA ASP A 131 -15.64 -3.03 25.06
C ASP A 131 -14.61 -2.17 25.83
N GLY A 132 -14.63 -0.85 25.58
CA GLY A 132 -13.62 0.09 26.09
C GLY A 132 -12.30 0.17 25.30
N GLU A 133 -12.17 -0.53 24.16
CA GLU A 133 -11.03 -0.38 23.26
C GLU A 133 -11.05 0.98 22.56
N VAL A 134 -9.91 1.70 22.51
CA VAL A 134 -9.76 2.98 21.79
C VAL A 134 -9.11 2.75 20.41
N MET A 135 -9.69 3.33 19.36
CA MET A 135 -9.12 3.32 18.01
C MET A 135 -8.09 4.45 17.82
N LEU A 136 -6.93 4.06 17.30
CA LEU A 136 -5.87 4.98 16.87
C LEU A 136 -6.08 5.31 15.39
N ILE A 137 -5.87 6.57 15.01
CA ILE A 137 -6.08 7.07 13.65
C ILE A 137 -4.73 7.30 12.96
N TYR A 138 -3.82 8.04 13.61
CA TYR A 138 -2.51 8.37 13.03
C TYR A 138 -1.43 8.48 14.12
N PRO A 139 -0.19 8.01 13.88
CA PRO A 139 0.23 7.16 12.77
C PRO A 139 -0.24 5.71 12.97
N PHE A 140 -0.68 5.02 11.91
CA PHE A 140 -1.26 3.67 12.01
C PHE A 140 -0.59 2.66 11.08
N ASN A 141 0.29 1.82 11.65
CA ASN A 141 1.04 0.77 10.95
C ASN A 141 1.73 1.28 9.67
N SER A 142 2.35 2.46 9.76
CA SER A 142 2.88 3.23 8.63
C SER A 142 4.30 3.76 8.89
N CYS A 143 4.97 4.17 7.83
CA CYS A 143 6.09 5.12 7.93
C CYS A 143 5.54 6.54 8.10
N ILE A 144 6.39 7.44 8.61
CA ILE A 144 6.19 8.89 8.65
C ILE A 144 7.53 9.61 8.44
N THR A 145 7.49 10.87 8.02
CA THR A 145 8.62 11.79 8.15
C THR A 145 8.62 12.45 9.54
N SER A 146 9.78 12.82 10.06
CA SER A 146 9.93 13.26 11.46
C SER A 146 9.28 14.63 11.77
N ASP A 147 9.16 15.47 10.76
CA ASP A 147 8.55 16.81 10.80
C ASP A 147 7.02 16.79 10.94
N GLN A 148 6.37 15.69 10.57
CA GLN A 148 4.91 15.55 10.55
C GLN A 148 4.32 14.79 11.75
N LEU A 149 5.14 14.39 12.73
CA LEU A 149 4.65 13.54 13.82
C LEU A 149 3.65 14.26 14.73
N ARG A 150 2.40 13.81 14.60
CA ARG A 150 1.29 14.01 15.51
C ARG A 150 0.67 12.65 15.83
N PHE A 151 -0.03 12.57 16.94
CA PHE A 151 -0.81 11.42 17.36
C PHE A 151 -2.29 11.79 17.27
N GLU A 152 -3.10 10.93 16.69
CA GLU A 152 -4.55 11.11 16.52
C GLU A 152 -5.27 9.82 16.88
N TRP A 153 -6.35 9.93 17.63
CA TRP A 153 -7.22 8.84 18.05
C TRP A 153 -8.67 9.28 17.94
N GLU A 154 -9.61 8.34 18.04
CA GLU A 154 -11.03 8.69 18.12
C GLU A 154 -11.33 9.49 19.40
N LYS A 155 -12.43 10.23 19.43
CA LYS A 155 -12.84 10.98 20.62
C LYS A 155 -13.15 10.00 21.78
N ILE A 156 -12.51 10.23 22.93
CA ILE A 156 -12.79 9.51 24.18
C ILE A 156 -13.64 10.43 25.06
N GLU A 157 -14.79 9.94 25.53
CA GLU A 157 -15.69 10.68 26.42
C GLU A 157 -15.54 10.23 27.88
N GLY A 158 -15.86 11.10 28.84
CA GLY A 158 -15.82 10.77 30.27
C GLY A 158 -14.42 10.69 30.92
N VAL A 159 -13.35 11.07 30.22
CA VAL A 159 -11.96 11.03 30.73
C VAL A 159 -11.43 12.40 31.16
N GLU A 160 -10.68 12.43 32.26
CA GLU A 160 -10.02 13.63 32.80
C GLU A 160 -8.68 13.93 32.10
N GLY A 161 -8.14 12.97 31.35
CA GLY A 161 -6.93 13.14 30.57
C GLY A 161 -6.62 11.92 29.74
N VAL A 162 -5.68 12.10 28.81
CA VAL A 162 -5.23 11.05 27.91
C VAL A 162 -3.72 10.89 28.04
N ASP A 163 -3.26 9.70 28.42
CA ASP A 163 -1.86 9.32 28.45
C ASP A 163 -1.49 8.66 27.12
N ILE A 164 -0.49 9.22 26.42
CA ILE A 164 0.12 8.61 25.23
C ILE A 164 1.42 7.94 25.66
N PHE A 165 1.54 6.65 25.38
CA PHE A 165 2.74 5.85 25.65
C PHE A 165 3.42 5.45 24.35
N LEU A 166 4.74 5.63 24.28
CA LEU A 166 5.62 5.23 23.19
C LEU A 166 6.72 4.30 23.70
N LYS A 167 7.07 3.28 22.90
CA LYS A 167 8.27 2.46 23.10
C LYS A 167 8.94 2.07 21.78
N ALA A 168 10.25 1.83 21.82
CA ALA A 168 10.96 1.04 20.81
C ALA A 168 11.82 -0.03 21.51
N PRO A 169 11.94 -1.24 20.95
CA PRO A 169 12.78 -2.29 21.53
C PRO A 169 14.27 -2.07 21.24
N SER A 170 14.62 -1.52 20.07
CA SER A 170 15.98 -1.20 19.66
C SER A 170 15.98 0.03 18.73
N PRO A 171 16.77 1.08 19.04
CA PRO A 171 17.37 1.32 20.35
C PRO A 171 16.30 1.42 21.44
N ALA A 172 16.66 1.11 22.69
CA ALA A 172 15.72 1.07 23.80
C ALA A 172 15.12 2.46 24.05
N TYR A 173 13.82 2.60 23.82
CA TYR A 173 13.10 3.86 23.98
C TYR A 173 11.82 3.63 24.77
N ARG A 174 11.53 4.49 25.75
CA ARG A 174 10.24 4.58 26.44
C ARG A 174 9.96 6.04 26.77
N TYR A 175 8.77 6.51 26.42
CA TYR A 175 8.33 7.87 26.73
C TYR A 175 6.82 7.88 26.91
N SER A 176 6.35 8.64 27.91
CA SER A 176 4.92 8.89 28.12
C SER A 176 4.70 10.40 28.28
N PHE A 177 3.57 10.89 27.78
CA PHE A 177 3.13 12.26 28.04
C PHE A 177 1.62 12.34 28.12
N LYS A 178 1.14 13.33 28.88
CA LYS A 178 -0.27 13.62 29.07
C LYS A 178 -0.77 14.64 28.05
N VAL A 179 -2.02 14.49 27.67
CA VAL A 179 -2.77 15.40 26.82
C VAL A 179 -4.00 15.87 27.59
N GLU A 180 -4.35 17.15 27.41
CA GLU A 180 -5.51 17.79 28.02
C GLU A 180 -6.81 17.01 27.74
N PRO A 181 -7.78 16.98 28.68
CA PRO A 181 -9.09 16.39 28.46
C PRO A 181 -9.81 16.99 27.24
N GLY A 182 -10.63 16.17 26.58
CA GLY A 182 -11.40 16.55 25.40
C GLY A 182 -10.60 16.67 24.10
N LYS A 183 -9.25 16.56 24.12
CA LYS A 183 -8.44 16.46 22.89
C LYS A 183 -8.43 15.01 22.38
N ASN A 184 -8.45 14.86 21.06
CA ASN A 184 -8.25 13.59 20.37
C ASN A 184 -7.01 13.59 19.44
N ARG A 185 -6.18 14.63 19.55
CA ARG A 185 -4.92 14.80 18.82
C ARG A 185 -3.85 15.48 19.68
N ALA A 186 -2.59 15.14 19.46
CA ALA A 186 -1.44 15.78 20.11
C ALA A 186 -0.20 15.81 19.21
N ALA A 187 0.51 16.92 19.18
CA ALA A 187 1.85 16.98 18.60
C ALA A 187 2.87 16.27 19.51
N PHE A 188 3.97 15.76 18.94
CA PHE A 188 5.05 15.23 19.74
C PHE A 188 5.75 16.36 20.56
N PRO A 189 6.00 16.20 21.87
CA PRO A 189 6.49 17.32 22.70
C PRO A 189 7.89 17.80 22.30
N LYS A 190 8.11 19.11 22.18
CA LYS A 190 9.41 19.69 21.77
C LYS A 190 10.59 19.33 22.71
N ASN A 191 10.30 19.08 23.99
CA ASN A 191 11.29 18.79 25.02
C ASN A 191 11.43 17.28 25.31
N SER A 192 10.90 16.41 24.45
CA SER A 192 11.02 14.95 24.61
C SER A 192 12.37 14.43 24.09
N PRO A 193 12.78 13.20 24.47
CA PRO A 193 13.89 12.52 23.81
C PRO A 193 13.64 12.40 22.30
N PRO A 194 14.65 12.62 21.44
CA PRO A 194 14.47 12.64 19.99
C PRO A 194 14.12 11.25 19.45
N LEU A 195 13.28 11.21 18.42
CA LEU A 195 13.00 10.00 17.65
C LEU A 195 14.04 9.86 16.53
N LEU A 196 14.49 8.63 16.31
CA LEU A 196 15.62 8.33 15.44
C LEU A 196 15.14 7.84 14.07
N PRO A 197 15.69 8.37 12.95
CA PRO A 197 15.43 7.86 11.61
C PRO A 197 15.67 6.35 11.50
N GLY A 198 14.84 5.67 10.71
CA GLY A 198 14.88 4.21 10.53
C GLY A 198 14.33 3.40 11.70
N THR A 199 14.02 4.01 12.85
CA THR A 199 13.54 3.29 14.05
C THR A 199 12.03 3.03 13.98
N ARG A 200 11.61 1.81 14.34
CA ARG A 200 10.19 1.46 14.56
C ARG A 200 9.79 1.69 16.01
N TYR A 201 8.83 2.56 16.18
CA TYR A 201 8.16 2.85 17.44
C TYR A 201 6.83 2.13 17.52
N TYR A 202 6.40 1.86 18.74
CA TYR A 202 5.10 1.30 19.08
C TYR A 202 4.43 2.23 20.06
N TRP A 203 3.17 2.56 19.82
CA TRP A 203 2.44 3.51 20.65
C TRP A 203 1.04 3.02 20.98
N LYS A 204 0.50 3.54 22.08
CA LYS A 204 -0.88 3.36 22.49
C LYS A 204 -1.40 4.57 23.23
N VAL A 205 -2.72 4.67 23.30
CA VAL A 205 -3.46 5.67 24.08
C VAL A 205 -4.11 4.99 25.28
N THR A 206 -4.15 5.68 26.41
CA THR A 206 -4.90 5.25 27.59
C THR A 206 -5.63 6.45 28.19
N GLY A 207 -6.96 6.39 28.26
CA GLY A 207 -7.80 7.38 28.93
C GLY A 207 -7.91 7.07 30.41
N SER A 208 -7.81 8.09 31.26
CA SER A 208 -8.04 7.98 32.71
C SER A 208 -9.21 8.86 33.13
N GLY A 209 -10.10 8.34 33.98
CA GLY A 209 -11.32 9.01 34.43
C GLY A 209 -11.53 8.88 35.94
N ARG A 210 -12.43 9.71 36.49
CA ARG A 210 -12.80 9.70 37.93
C ARG A 210 -14.00 8.82 38.27
N VAL A 211 -14.85 8.52 37.31
CA VAL A 211 -16.25 8.09 37.55
C VAL A 211 -16.48 6.61 37.24
N ASP A 212 -15.68 6.02 36.34
CA ASP A 212 -15.75 4.60 35.97
C ASP A 212 -14.35 3.98 36.12
N PRO A 213 -14.17 2.86 36.86
CA PRO A 213 -12.89 2.15 36.96
C PRO A 213 -12.40 1.55 35.63
N LYS A 214 -13.23 1.54 34.58
CA LYS A 214 -12.91 0.97 33.27
C LYS A 214 -11.91 1.85 32.50
N VAL A 215 -10.64 1.46 32.58
CA VAL A 215 -9.54 2.06 31.82
C VAL A 215 -9.74 1.84 30.32
N LEU A 216 -10.04 2.92 29.60
CA LEU A 216 -10.15 2.93 28.14
C LEU A 216 -8.74 2.89 27.53
N THR A 217 -8.40 1.85 26.77
CA THR A 217 -7.05 1.67 26.20
C THR A 217 -7.12 1.27 24.74
N SER A 218 -6.20 1.79 23.93
CA SER A 218 -6.04 1.28 22.57
C SER A 218 -5.24 -0.02 22.56
N LYS A 219 -5.38 -0.79 21.48
CA LYS A 219 -4.34 -1.75 21.08
C LYS A 219 -3.05 -1.01 20.74
N LEU A 220 -1.93 -1.71 20.83
CA LEU A 220 -0.61 -1.20 20.46
C LEU A 220 -0.48 -1.15 18.93
N CYS A 221 -0.19 0.02 18.38
CA CYS A 221 0.06 0.22 16.95
C CYS A 221 1.53 0.59 16.72
N TRP A 222 2.08 0.34 15.52
CA TRP A 222 3.45 0.72 15.19
C TRP A 222 3.53 1.87 14.18
N PHE A 223 4.62 2.62 14.22
CA PHE A 223 5.04 3.51 13.15
C PHE A 223 6.56 3.49 13.01
N SER A 224 7.09 3.94 11.87
CA SER A 224 8.53 4.06 11.65
C SER A 224 8.88 5.46 11.16
N ILE A 225 9.93 6.06 11.71
CA ILE A 225 10.51 7.28 11.12
C ILE A 225 11.29 6.85 9.88
N LEU A 226 11.01 7.47 8.73
CA LEU A 226 11.71 7.15 7.48
C LEU A 226 13.22 7.50 7.60
N GLY A 227 14.10 6.63 7.12
CA GLY A 227 15.56 6.86 7.18
C GLY A 227 15.99 8.02 6.28
N GLN A 228 17.06 8.74 6.62
CA GLN A 228 17.52 9.91 5.84
C GLN A 228 17.82 9.57 4.37
N GLU A 229 18.50 8.45 4.11
CA GLU A 229 18.73 7.97 2.73
C GLU A 229 17.43 7.59 2.00
N GLN A 230 16.43 7.08 2.72
CA GLN A 230 15.11 6.79 2.14
C GLN A 230 14.35 8.07 1.81
N VAL A 231 14.39 9.10 2.67
CA VAL A 231 13.83 10.43 2.41
C VAL A 231 14.51 11.08 1.21
N LYS A 232 15.85 11.04 1.15
CA LYS A 232 16.63 11.58 0.03
C LYS A 232 16.26 10.89 -1.29
N LYS A 233 16.24 9.56 -1.31
CA LYS A 233 15.86 8.78 -2.49
C LYS A 233 14.40 9.04 -2.90
N MET A 234 13.48 9.10 -1.94
CA MET A 234 12.07 9.43 -2.18
C MET A 234 11.94 10.81 -2.82
N ASN A 235 12.67 11.82 -2.33
CA ASN A 235 12.64 13.17 -2.88
C ASN A 235 13.23 13.23 -4.29
N THR A 236 14.28 12.47 -4.59
CA THR A 236 14.78 12.29 -5.97
C THR A 236 13.73 11.66 -6.87
N GLU A 237 13.12 10.54 -6.46
CA GLU A 237 12.07 9.85 -7.22
C GLU A 237 10.80 10.74 -7.39
N MET A 238 10.49 11.61 -6.40
CA MET A 238 9.42 12.61 -6.49
C MET A 238 9.73 13.67 -7.55
N ALA A 239 10.98 14.16 -7.58
CA ALA A 239 11.45 15.10 -8.60
C ALA A 239 11.51 14.47 -10.00
N GLU A 240 11.81 13.18 -10.11
CA GLU A 240 11.72 12.42 -11.36
C GLU A 240 10.27 12.33 -11.86
N ILE A 241 9.28 12.05 -10.99
CA ILE A 241 7.85 12.15 -11.33
C ILE A 241 7.51 13.58 -11.77
N ASP A 242 8.02 14.60 -11.09
CA ASP A 242 7.81 16.00 -11.46
C ASP A 242 8.39 16.35 -12.84
N ALA A 243 9.49 15.73 -13.24
CA ALA A 243 10.10 15.89 -14.56
C ALA A 243 9.38 15.16 -15.71
N ILE A 244 8.41 14.28 -15.45
CA ILE A 244 7.65 13.58 -16.51
C ILE A 244 6.84 14.61 -17.33
N ARG A 245 7.17 14.69 -18.62
CA ARG A 245 6.50 15.55 -19.60
C ARG A 245 5.12 15.02 -19.96
N ASN A 246 4.19 15.93 -20.28
CA ASN A 246 2.81 15.64 -20.68
C ASN A 246 1.96 14.89 -19.64
N LEU A 247 2.40 14.90 -18.37
CA LEU A 247 1.65 14.39 -17.22
C LEU A 247 0.86 15.54 -16.59
N ASP A 248 -0.48 15.44 -16.59
CA ASP A 248 -1.30 16.43 -15.89
C ASP A 248 -1.27 16.25 -14.37
N GLU A 249 -1.79 17.22 -13.64
CA GLU A 249 -1.72 17.29 -12.18
C GLU A 249 -2.36 16.08 -11.48
N ASN A 250 -3.47 15.56 -12.00
CA ASN A 250 -4.15 14.41 -11.41
C ASN A 250 -3.41 13.09 -11.68
N ASP A 251 -2.92 12.88 -12.90
CA ASP A 251 -2.07 11.71 -13.19
C ASP A 251 -0.74 11.77 -12.39
N ARG A 252 -0.22 12.97 -12.15
CA ARG A 252 0.97 13.25 -11.32
C ARG A 252 0.72 12.95 -9.85
N ASP A 253 -0.35 13.47 -9.26
CA ASP A 253 -0.74 13.18 -7.87
C ASP A 253 -0.98 11.69 -7.66
N PHE A 254 -1.52 10.97 -8.65
CA PHE A 254 -1.70 9.52 -8.59
C PHE A 254 -0.35 8.75 -8.55
N LEU A 255 0.63 9.16 -9.37
CA LEU A 255 1.99 8.60 -9.29
C LEU A 255 2.68 8.97 -7.98
N LYS A 256 2.51 10.19 -7.46
CA LYS A 256 3.04 10.62 -6.16
C LYS A 256 2.44 9.82 -5.01
N ALA A 257 1.12 9.61 -5.00
CA ALA A 257 0.45 8.75 -4.03
C ALA A 257 1.04 7.34 -4.08
N THR A 258 1.16 6.75 -5.28
CA THR A 258 1.79 5.44 -5.47
C THR A 258 3.22 5.39 -4.93
N LEU A 259 4.02 6.44 -5.16
CA LEU A 259 5.38 6.54 -4.62
C LEU A 259 5.37 6.52 -3.08
N LEU A 260 4.47 7.30 -2.46
CA LEU A 260 4.32 7.36 -1.00
C LEU A 260 3.91 5.99 -0.41
N ILE A 261 3.04 5.23 -1.09
CA ILE A 261 2.72 3.83 -0.71
C ILE A 261 3.98 2.97 -0.69
N SER A 262 4.86 3.09 -1.69
CA SER A 262 6.10 2.31 -1.77
C SER A 262 7.10 2.61 -0.64
N TYR A 263 7.02 3.79 -0.03
CA TYR A 263 7.79 4.19 1.16
C TYR A 263 7.04 3.96 2.48
N GLY A 264 5.81 3.45 2.44
CA GLY A 264 4.97 3.21 3.61
C GLY A 264 4.31 4.46 4.20
N LEU A 265 4.35 5.60 3.51
CA LEU A 265 3.74 6.88 3.92
C LEU A 265 2.22 6.89 3.64
N TYR A 266 1.53 5.86 4.14
CA TYR A 266 0.17 5.53 3.71
C TYR A 266 -0.87 6.61 3.98
N HIS A 267 -0.72 7.39 5.05
CA HIS A 267 -1.64 8.50 5.37
C HIS A 267 -1.60 9.60 4.29
N GLN A 268 -0.40 10.05 3.90
CA GLN A 268 -0.24 11.04 2.83
C GLN A 268 -0.74 10.50 1.48
N ALA A 269 -0.54 9.21 1.21
CA ALA A 269 -1.06 8.57 0.01
C ALA A 269 -2.60 8.49 0.01
N ALA A 270 -3.23 8.21 1.16
CA ALA A 270 -4.67 8.25 1.33
C ALA A 270 -5.22 9.66 1.09
N ASP A 271 -4.64 10.69 1.72
CA ASP A 271 -5.05 12.10 1.57
C ASP A 271 -5.03 12.56 0.09
N ILE A 272 -4.16 12.00 -0.75
CA ILE A 272 -4.14 12.27 -2.19
C ILE A 272 -5.24 11.48 -2.92
N LEU A 273 -5.30 10.16 -2.72
CA LEU A 273 -6.27 9.28 -3.40
C LEU A 273 -7.73 9.60 -3.02
N GLU A 274 -7.98 10.04 -1.79
CA GLU A 274 -9.30 10.48 -1.33
C GLU A 274 -9.75 11.77 -2.03
N ARG A 275 -8.87 12.76 -2.20
CA ARG A 275 -9.18 13.96 -2.99
C ARG A 275 -9.51 13.61 -4.44
N GLN A 276 -8.74 12.70 -5.06
CA GLN A 276 -9.04 12.24 -6.41
C GLN A 276 -10.36 11.46 -6.49
N LEU A 277 -10.70 10.65 -5.48
CA LEU A 277 -12.00 9.97 -5.43
C LEU A 277 -13.17 10.94 -5.17
N GLN A 278 -12.95 12.05 -4.47
CA GLN A 278 -13.94 13.12 -4.33
C GLN A 278 -14.19 13.84 -5.67
N GLU A 279 -13.15 14.08 -6.48
CA GLU A 279 -13.30 14.63 -7.85
C GLU A 279 -13.92 13.60 -8.82
N PHE A 280 -13.63 12.31 -8.65
CA PHE A 280 -14.10 11.22 -9.51
C PHE A 280 -14.76 10.06 -8.72
N PRO A 281 -15.95 10.24 -8.08
CA PRO A 281 -16.55 9.23 -7.18
C PRO A 281 -16.86 7.86 -7.81
N GLY A 282 -16.97 7.82 -9.14
CA GLY A 282 -17.18 6.61 -9.92
C GLY A 282 -15.91 5.79 -10.21
N ASP A 283 -14.71 6.28 -9.88
CA ASP A 283 -13.46 5.57 -10.16
C ASP A 283 -13.27 4.37 -9.22
N LYS A 284 -13.62 3.19 -9.74
CA LYS A 284 -13.45 1.91 -9.06
C LYS A 284 -11.98 1.53 -8.85
N GLY A 285 -11.05 2.08 -9.64
CA GLY A 285 -9.62 1.80 -9.53
C GLY A 285 -8.98 2.50 -8.33
N ILE A 286 -9.24 3.80 -8.18
CA ILE A 286 -8.80 4.58 -7.00
C ILE A 286 -9.40 4.00 -5.70
N ARG A 287 -10.67 3.59 -5.75
CA ARG A 287 -11.35 2.89 -4.67
C ARG A 287 -10.71 1.53 -4.34
N ASP A 288 -10.47 0.67 -5.33
CA ASP A 288 -9.78 -0.61 -5.15
C ASP A 288 -8.38 -0.39 -4.49
N LEU A 289 -7.68 0.69 -4.84
CA LEU A 289 -6.39 1.09 -4.25
C LEU A 289 -6.49 1.58 -2.80
N LEU A 290 -7.47 2.44 -2.46
CA LEU A 290 -7.72 2.88 -1.08
C LEU A 290 -8.05 1.70 -0.17
N VAL A 291 -8.95 0.80 -0.61
CA VAL A 291 -9.25 -0.44 0.13
C VAL A 291 -7.99 -1.28 0.34
N GLY A 292 -7.14 -1.38 -0.68
CA GLY A 292 -5.85 -2.08 -0.60
C GLY A 292 -4.89 -1.47 0.40
N LEU A 293 -4.78 -0.14 0.41
CA LEU A 293 -3.95 0.62 1.33
C LEU A 293 -4.41 0.45 2.79
N PHE A 294 -5.71 0.61 3.06
CA PHE A 294 -6.26 0.43 4.42
C PHE A 294 -6.18 -1.03 4.89
N LYS A 295 -6.31 -2.01 3.99
CA LYS A 295 -6.00 -3.43 4.30
C LYS A 295 -4.52 -3.62 4.63
N LYS A 296 -3.59 -2.97 3.91
CA LYS A 296 -2.13 -3.04 4.15
C LYS A 296 -1.72 -2.42 5.49
N THR A 297 -2.42 -1.37 5.96
CA THR A 297 -2.26 -0.82 7.32
C THR A 297 -3.03 -1.59 8.41
N LYS A 298 -3.79 -2.62 8.04
CA LYS A 298 -4.75 -3.34 8.92
C LYS A 298 -5.85 -2.44 9.50
N ASN A 299 -6.11 -1.28 8.90
CA ASN A 299 -7.21 -0.40 9.27
C ASN A 299 -8.50 -0.84 8.55
N THR A 300 -9.07 -1.96 9.00
CA THR A 300 -10.27 -2.55 8.37
C THR A 300 -11.54 -1.70 8.53
N GLY A 301 -11.57 -0.77 9.49
CA GLY A 301 -12.66 0.19 9.65
C GLY A 301 -12.71 1.21 8.52
N GLU A 302 -11.56 1.81 8.17
CA GLU A 302 -11.46 2.70 7.01
C GLU A 302 -11.66 1.95 5.70
N ALA A 303 -11.09 0.74 5.57
CA ALA A 303 -11.28 -0.11 4.38
C ALA A 303 -12.75 -0.47 4.09
N ALA A 304 -13.64 -0.41 5.08
CA ALA A 304 -15.07 -0.71 4.93
C ALA A 304 -15.93 0.48 4.48
N LYS A 305 -15.35 1.69 4.35
CA LYS A 305 -16.05 2.89 3.86
C LYS A 305 -16.12 3.00 2.32
N TYR A 306 -15.42 2.13 1.60
CA TYR A 306 -15.14 2.23 0.16
C TYR A 306 -15.70 1.05 -0.65
#